data_AF-A0A0G3GSU2-F1
#
_entry.id   AF-A0A0G3GSU2-F1
#
_cell.length_a   1.000
_cell.length_b   1.000
_cell.length_c   1.000
_cell.angle_alpha   90.00
_cell.angle_beta   90.00
_cell.angle_gamma   90.00
#
_symmetry.space_group_name_H-M   'P 1'
#
loop_
_entity.id
_entity.type
_entity.pdbx_description
1 polymer ?
#
loop_
_entity_poly.entity_id
_entity_poly.type
_entity_poly.pdbx_seq_one_letter_code
_entity_poly.pdbx_strand_id
1 'polypeptide(L)'
;MAKKKKNEEVLPEGMSRRQAKLAARAAERAALERDPRPYGGLAMEADLVALQEFVPSAFAEIKVAGVDRKVYVATVLPGAGAALVRDEEFGGDAFVGLQTAAHSHNPNRDLAYALNWLKTAKPGETLQAAVADGSEPALDSLLSATDTLDVQAHEDFNWWLPEGTQLNPQLAQSMQAANDSILPSFPVTGDFDGVAWWIDPGEKAHIRWVRTDDEDKLLQALARIAAAGELLLGEGTKFAGVFRTHGIAVPVWDLDPAVAVSEYGPLLEALDKRIKAELDNDAALSPDERKALQNIKSRQVTIR
;
A
#
# COMPACT_ATOMS: atom_id res chain seq x y z
N MET A 1 -62.47 -13.78 -8.20
CA MET A 1 -61.28 -14.47 -8.74
C MET A 1 -60.02 -13.77 -8.27
N ALA A 2 -59.15 -14.50 -7.58
CA ALA A 2 -57.95 -14.00 -6.93
C ALA A 2 -56.78 -13.84 -7.93
N LYS A 3 -55.95 -12.81 -7.73
CA LYS A 3 -54.54 -12.81 -8.16
C LYS A 3 -53.69 -12.33 -6.99
N LYS A 4 -53.36 -13.25 -6.08
CA LYS A 4 -52.25 -13.07 -5.12
C LYS A 4 -50.94 -13.22 -5.92
N LYS A 5 -50.30 -12.11 -6.27
CA LYS A 5 -48.88 -12.12 -6.65
C LYS A 5 -48.06 -12.30 -5.37
N LYS A 6 -47.58 -13.53 -5.14
CA LYS A 6 -46.52 -13.81 -4.17
C LYS A 6 -45.21 -13.30 -4.77
N ASN A 7 -44.74 -12.13 -4.31
CA ASN A 7 -43.29 -11.89 -4.28
C ASN A 7 -42.76 -12.75 -3.12
N GLU A 8 -42.34 -13.97 -3.41
CA GLU A 8 -41.51 -14.76 -2.50
C GLU A 8 -40.10 -14.16 -2.56
N GLU A 9 -39.91 -13.03 -1.88
CA GLU A 9 -38.58 -12.65 -1.40
C GLU A 9 -38.14 -13.74 -0.44
N VAL A 10 -37.03 -14.40 -0.78
CA VAL A 10 -36.38 -15.40 0.08
C VAL A 10 -35.92 -14.68 1.35
N LEU A 11 -36.71 -14.79 2.41
CA LEU A 11 -36.37 -14.28 3.73
C LEU A 11 -35.48 -15.31 4.43
N PRO A 12 -34.38 -14.91 5.07
CA PRO A 12 -33.62 -15.80 5.95
C PRO A 12 -34.55 -16.44 7.00
N GLU A 13 -34.38 -17.74 7.28
CA GLU A 13 -35.27 -18.48 8.18
C GLU A 13 -35.40 -17.76 9.54
N GLY A 14 -36.64 -17.57 9.99
CA GLY A 14 -36.95 -16.99 11.31
C GLY A 14 -36.96 -15.46 11.42
N MET A 15 -36.61 -14.70 10.37
CA MET A 15 -36.64 -13.23 10.42
C MET A 15 -37.95 -12.63 9.88
N SER A 16 -38.51 -11.66 10.63
CA SER A 16 -39.55 -10.79 10.09
C SER A 16 -39.00 -9.89 8.98
N ARG A 17 -39.86 -9.45 8.04
CA ARG A 17 -39.47 -8.52 6.95
C ARG A 17 -38.74 -7.27 7.44
N ARG A 18 -39.10 -6.77 8.62
CA ARG A 18 -38.46 -5.60 9.24
C ARG A 18 -37.07 -5.92 9.76
N GLN A 19 -36.86 -7.12 10.33
CA GLN A 19 -35.55 -7.59 10.79
C GLN A 19 -34.62 -7.88 9.61
N ALA A 20 -35.10 -8.54 8.55
CA ALA A 20 -34.30 -8.79 7.35
C ALA A 20 -33.86 -7.47 6.68
N LYS A 21 -34.75 -6.47 6.60
CA LYS A 21 -34.42 -5.14 6.05
C LYS A 21 -33.45 -4.34 6.94
N LEU A 22 -33.55 -4.48 8.27
CA LEU A 22 -32.61 -3.85 9.21
C LEU A 22 -31.23 -4.52 9.15
N ALA A 23 -31.19 -5.85 9.06
CA ALA A 23 -29.95 -6.61 8.90
C ALA A 23 -29.27 -6.29 7.56
N ALA A 24 -30.02 -6.22 6.45
CA ALA A 24 -29.48 -5.81 5.16
C ALA A 24 -28.90 -4.39 5.19
N ARG A 25 -29.59 -3.43 5.85
CA ARG A 25 -29.06 -2.06 6.03
C ARG A 25 -27.86 -1.98 6.97
N ALA A 26 -27.80 -2.85 7.98
CA ALA A 26 -26.65 -2.93 8.87
C ALA A 26 -25.44 -3.52 8.14
N ALA A 27 -25.65 -4.57 7.35
CA ALA A 27 -24.63 -5.15 6.47
C ALA A 27 -24.14 -4.14 5.42
N GLU A 28 -25.05 -3.39 4.78
CA GLU A 28 -24.71 -2.32 3.85
C GLU A 28 -23.86 -1.22 4.52
N ARG A 29 -24.20 -0.82 5.75
CA ARG A 29 -23.38 0.15 6.51
C ARG A 29 -22.02 -0.41 6.91
N ALA A 30 -21.95 -1.64 7.37
CA ALA A 30 -20.70 -2.30 7.75
C ALA A 30 -19.79 -2.54 6.53
N ALA A 31 -20.38 -2.79 5.36
CA ALA A 31 -19.67 -2.88 4.09
C ALA A 31 -19.09 -1.52 3.66
N LEU A 32 -19.81 -0.43 3.92
CA LEU A 32 -19.41 0.95 3.60
C LEU A 32 -18.51 1.61 4.66
N GLU A 33 -18.31 0.99 5.82
CA GLU A 33 -17.44 1.52 6.86
C GLU A 33 -15.98 1.42 6.40
N ARG A 34 -15.30 2.57 6.31
CA ARG A 34 -13.89 2.66 5.93
C ARG A 34 -13.01 2.30 7.11
N ASP A 35 -12.11 1.36 6.91
CA ASP A 35 -11.03 1.07 7.83
C ASP A 35 -10.03 2.24 7.83
N PRO A 36 -9.83 2.92 8.96
CA PRO A 36 -8.94 4.08 9.02
C PRO A 36 -7.47 3.69 8.85
N ARG A 37 -7.08 2.45 9.15
CA ARG A 37 -5.70 1.96 9.07
C ARG A 37 -5.68 0.51 8.54
N PRO A 38 -5.94 0.33 7.23
CA PRO A 38 -6.23 -0.98 6.63
C PRO A 38 -5.20 -2.07 6.94
N TYR A 39 -3.91 -1.70 6.96
CA TYR A 39 -2.80 -2.62 7.19
C TYR A 39 -2.23 -2.54 8.61
N GLY A 40 -2.91 -1.83 9.52
CA GLY A 40 -2.47 -1.61 10.89
C GLY A 40 -2.23 -2.92 11.65
N GLY A 41 -1.10 -2.98 12.34
CA GLY A 41 -0.72 -4.14 13.17
C GLY A 41 0.04 -5.24 12.43
N LEU A 42 0.25 -5.11 11.12
CA LEU A 42 1.17 -5.96 10.36
C LEU A 42 2.59 -5.37 10.40
N ALA A 43 3.62 -6.20 10.61
CA ALA A 43 5.02 -5.77 10.56
C ALA A 43 5.41 -5.21 9.18
N MET A 44 4.77 -5.71 8.11
CA MET A 44 4.90 -5.24 6.73
C MET A 44 3.96 -4.09 6.35
N GLU A 45 3.32 -3.40 7.31
CA GLU A 45 2.38 -2.32 7.03
C GLU A 45 2.98 -1.23 6.13
N ALA A 46 4.21 -0.79 6.44
CA ALA A 46 4.88 0.26 5.69
C ALA A 46 5.17 -0.17 4.24
N ASP A 47 5.59 -1.43 4.05
CA ASP A 47 5.83 -2.01 2.72
C ASP A 47 4.55 -2.08 1.89
N LEU A 48 3.45 -2.58 2.48
CA LEU A 48 2.16 -2.68 1.78
C LEU A 48 1.66 -1.31 1.31
N VAL A 49 1.74 -0.28 2.16
CA VAL A 49 1.37 1.09 1.76
C VAL A 49 2.34 1.63 0.70
N ALA A 50 3.64 1.36 0.82
CA ALA A 50 4.61 1.81 -0.18
C ALA A 50 4.32 1.19 -1.56
N LEU A 51 4.15 -0.13 -1.62
CA LEU A 51 3.86 -0.87 -2.84
C LEU A 51 2.53 -0.45 -3.47
N GLN A 52 1.53 -0.09 -2.66
CA GLN A 52 0.23 0.34 -3.17
C GLN A 52 0.24 1.77 -3.70
N GLU A 53 0.89 2.72 -3.02
CA GLU A 53 0.70 4.15 -3.31
C GLU A 53 1.88 4.81 -4.03
N PHE A 54 3.08 4.24 -3.95
CA PHE A 54 4.30 4.95 -4.36
C PHE A 54 5.23 4.19 -5.28
N VAL A 55 5.31 2.86 -5.16
CA VAL A 55 6.29 2.06 -5.91
C VAL A 55 5.70 1.62 -7.25
N PRO A 56 6.34 1.93 -8.39
CA PRO A 56 5.79 1.62 -9.70
C PRO A 56 5.93 0.14 -10.10
N SER A 57 7.07 -0.49 -9.77
CA SER A 57 7.36 -1.86 -10.17
C SER A 57 8.21 -2.56 -9.10
N ALA A 58 7.56 -3.45 -8.35
CA ALA A 58 8.16 -4.30 -7.35
C ALA A 58 7.24 -5.46 -6.99
N PHE A 59 7.83 -6.52 -6.42
CA PHE A 59 7.09 -7.60 -5.77
C PHE A 59 7.86 -8.14 -4.56
N ALA A 60 7.15 -8.85 -3.68
CA ALA A 60 7.72 -9.54 -2.53
C ALA A 60 7.01 -10.87 -2.32
N GLU A 61 7.75 -11.90 -1.91
CA GLU A 61 7.14 -13.17 -1.50
C GLU A 61 6.36 -12.98 -0.20
N ILE A 62 5.14 -13.51 -0.15
CA ILE A 62 4.27 -13.43 1.02
C ILE A 62 3.70 -14.82 1.35
N LYS A 63 3.69 -15.15 2.64
CA LYS A 63 3.10 -16.40 3.13
C LYS A 63 1.62 -16.21 3.37
N VAL A 64 0.81 -17.11 2.83
CA VAL A 64 -0.65 -17.05 2.92
C VAL A 64 -1.19 -18.34 3.53
N ALA A 65 -1.92 -18.22 4.63
CA ALA A 65 -2.50 -19.37 5.32
C ALA A 65 -3.48 -20.13 4.41
N GLY A 66 -3.27 -21.44 4.28
CA GLY A 66 -4.12 -22.32 3.48
C GLY A 66 -3.84 -22.30 1.97
N VAL A 67 -2.71 -21.72 1.54
CA VAL A 67 -2.25 -21.75 0.14
C VAL A 67 -0.93 -22.53 0.07
N ASP A 68 -0.92 -23.60 -0.71
CA ASP A 68 0.24 -24.50 -0.89
C ASP A 68 0.94 -24.24 -2.23
N ARG A 69 1.39 -22.99 -2.41
CA ARG A 69 2.23 -22.51 -3.53
C ARG A 69 2.90 -21.21 -3.11
N LYS A 70 3.94 -20.78 -3.84
CA LYS A 70 4.50 -19.45 -3.64
C LYS A 70 3.50 -18.39 -4.05
N VAL A 71 3.38 -17.37 -3.21
CA VAL A 71 2.53 -16.22 -3.46
C VAL A 71 3.41 -14.98 -3.40
N TYR A 72 3.22 -14.10 -4.37
CA TYR A 72 3.89 -12.82 -4.45
C TYR A 72 2.86 -11.70 -4.36
N VAL A 73 3.07 -10.75 -3.47
CA VAL A 73 2.38 -9.46 -3.54
C VAL A 73 3.18 -8.57 -4.48
N ALA A 74 2.51 -7.90 -5.40
CA ALA A 74 3.12 -7.04 -6.39
C ALA A 74 2.44 -5.67 -6.41
N THR A 75 3.23 -4.65 -6.77
CA THR A 75 2.75 -3.29 -7.06
C THR A 75 1.56 -3.32 -8.01
N VAL A 76 1.76 -3.77 -9.26
CA VAL A 76 0.73 -3.84 -10.29
C VAL A 76 0.91 -5.10 -11.14
N LEU A 77 -0.21 -5.73 -11.52
CA LEU A 77 -0.25 -6.85 -12.46
C LEU A 77 -0.65 -6.37 -13.86
N PRO A 78 -0.42 -7.16 -14.93
CA PRO A 78 -0.88 -6.82 -16.27
C PRO A 78 -2.37 -6.44 -16.29
N GLY A 79 -2.68 -5.29 -16.90
CA GLY A 79 -4.05 -4.76 -16.95
C GLY A 79 -4.61 -4.27 -15.61
N ALA A 80 -3.76 -4.13 -14.58
CA ALA A 80 -4.14 -3.80 -13.21
C ALA A 80 -5.21 -4.75 -12.63
N GLY A 81 -5.08 -6.04 -12.95
CA GLY A 81 -5.88 -7.12 -12.37
C GLY A 81 -5.52 -7.39 -10.91
N ALA A 82 -6.44 -8.02 -10.18
CA ALA A 82 -6.29 -8.26 -8.74
C ALA A 82 -5.38 -9.44 -8.41
N ALA A 83 -5.47 -10.55 -9.14
CA ALA A 83 -4.59 -11.70 -8.93
C ALA A 83 -4.43 -12.55 -10.20
N LEU A 84 -3.38 -13.36 -10.25
CA LEU A 84 -3.21 -14.42 -11.23
C LEU A 84 -2.47 -15.61 -10.63
N VAL A 85 -2.67 -16.77 -11.21
CA VAL A 85 -1.84 -17.95 -10.99
C VAL A 85 -1.19 -18.30 -12.31
N ARG A 86 0.14 -18.40 -12.35
CA ARG A 86 0.86 -18.84 -13.55
C ARG A 86 0.43 -20.26 -13.92
N ASP A 87 0.49 -20.60 -15.20
CA ASP A 87 0.30 -21.98 -15.64
C ASP A 87 1.36 -22.90 -15.01
N GLU A 88 1.05 -24.21 -14.90
CA GLU A 88 1.94 -25.20 -14.29
C GLU A 88 3.29 -25.26 -15.03
N GLU A 89 3.29 -25.08 -16.35
CA GLU A 89 4.51 -25.04 -17.16
C GLU A 89 5.44 -23.86 -16.80
N PHE A 90 4.90 -22.83 -16.16
CA PHE A 90 5.62 -21.63 -15.71
C PHE A 90 5.77 -21.57 -14.17
N GLY A 91 5.66 -22.71 -13.49
CA GLY A 91 5.93 -22.86 -12.06
C GLY A 91 4.70 -22.82 -11.15
N GLY A 92 3.54 -22.36 -11.63
CA GLY A 92 2.31 -22.34 -10.84
C GLY A 92 2.26 -21.28 -9.72
N ASP A 93 3.24 -20.38 -9.66
CA ASP A 93 3.30 -19.30 -8.67
C ASP A 93 2.11 -18.34 -8.80
N ALA A 94 1.64 -17.83 -7.66
CA ALA A 94 0.55 -16.88 -7.60
C ALA A 94 1.06 -15.45 -7.38
N PHE A 95 0.37 -14.48 -7.98
CA PHE A 95 0.64 -13.06 -7.81
C PHE A 95 -0.65 -12.32 -7.45
N VAL A 96 -0.57 -11.36 -6.54
CA VAL A 96 -1.66 -10.46 -6.15
C VAL A 96 -1.20 -9.02 -6.32
N GLY A 97 -1.97 -8.23 -7.06
CA GLY A 97 -1.68 -6.81 -7.31
C GLY A 97 -2.29 -5.91 -6.24
N LEU A 98 -1.55 -4.88 -5.81
CA LEU A 98 -2.05 -3.86 -4.88
C LEU A 98 -2.65 -2.65 -5.61
N GLN A 99 -2.05 -2.25 -6.73
CA GLN A 99 -2.55 -1.21 -7.62
C GLN A 99 -3.49 -1.83 -8.66
N THR A 100 -4.78 -1.87 -8.33
CA THR A 100 -5.80 -2.48 -9.17
C THR A 100 -6.71 -1.44 -9.83
N ALA A 101 -7.26 -1.77 -11.00
CA ALA A 101 -8.21 -0.88 -11.69
C ALA A 101 -9.57 -0.78 -10.97
N ALA A 102 -9.95 -1.84 -10.26
CA ALA A 102 -11.20 -1.94 -9.52
C ALA A 102 -10.90 -2.25 -8.06
N HIS A 103 -11.10 -1.26 -7.20
CA HIS A 103 -10.86 -1.33 -5.76
C HIS A 103 -12.03 -0.74 -4.97
N SER A 104 -12.20 -1.20 -3.74
CA SER A 104 -13.08 -0.61 -2.75
C SER A 104 -12.37 0.55 -2.02
N HIS A 105 -13.00 1.06 -0.95
CA HIS A 105 -12.37 1.99 -0.01
C HIS A 105 -11.69 1.27 1.17
N ASN A 106 -11.62 -0.06 1.14
CA ASN A 106 -11.03 -0.92 2.16
C ASN A 106 -9.98 -1.86 1.53
N PRO A 107 -8.77 -1.36 1.25
CA PRO A 107 -7.75 -2.10 0.50
C PRO A 107 -7.26 -3.36 1.22
N ASN A 108 -7.40 -3.42 2.55
CA ASN A 108 -7.15 -4.64 3.32
C ASN A 108 -8.16 -5.75 3.04
N ARG A 109 -9.44 -5.41 2.85
CA ARG A 109 -10.49 -6.36 2.49
C ARG A 109 -10.33 -6.81 1.04
N ASP A 110 -9.98 -5.90 0.15
CA ASP A 110 -9.70 -6.26 -1.26
C ASP A 110 -8.50 -7.21 -1.35
N LEU A 111 -7.42 -6.93 -0.60
CA LEU A 111 -6.27 -7.83 -0.50
C LEU A 111 -6.67 -9.18 0.08
N ALA A 112 -7.47 -9.21 1.15
CA ALA A 112 -7.95 -10.46 1.75
C ALA A 112 -8.81 -11.27 0.77
N TYR A 113 -9.65 -10.61 -0.04
CA TYR A 113 -10.44 -11.25 -1.10
C TYR A 113 -9.52 -11.94 -2.11
N ALA A 114 -8.55 -11.20 -2.66
CA ALA A 114 -7.62 -11.71 -3.66
C ALA A 114 -6.78 -12.88 -3.13
N LEU A 115 -6.25 -12.77 -1.90
CA LEU A 115 -5.47 -13.82 -1.26
C LEU A 115 -6.33 -15.06 -0.93
N ASN A 116 -7.58 -14.87 -0.50
CA ASN A 116 -8.47 -15.99 -0.22
C ASN A 116 -8.89 -16.75 -1.49
N TRP A 117 -9.06 -16.04 -2.61
CA TRP A 117 -9.34 -16.64 -3.91
C TRP A 117 -8.27 -17.66 -4.34
N LEU A 118 -7.00 -17.40 -4.00
CA LEU A 118 -5.87 -18.29 -4.33
C LEU A 118 -6.00 -19.70 -3.76
N LYS A 119 -6.74 -19.91 -2.67
CA LYS A 119 -6.95 -21.23 -2.05
C LYS A 119 -7.62 -22.22 -2.99
N THR A 120 -8.43 -21.72 -3.92
CA THR A 120 -9.17 -22.55 -4.89
C THR A 120 -8.75 -22.30 -6.34
N ALA A 121 -7.93 -21.28 -6.59
CA ALA A 121 -7.50 -20.89 -7.92
C ALA A 121 -6.61 -21.96 -8.56
N LYS A 122 -6.88 -22.26 -9.83
CA LYS A 122 -6.11 -23.20 -10.63
C LYS A 122 -5.00 -22.49 -11.40
N PRO A 123 -3.93 -23.21 -11.78
CA PRO A 123 -2.92 -22.69 -12.71
C PRO A 123 -3.56 -22.12 -13.98
N GLY A 124 -3.06 -20.96 -14.42
CA GLY A 124 -3.58 -20.20 -15.57
C GLY A 124 -4.80 -19.32 -15.28
N GLU A 125 -5.40 -19.40 -14.09
CA GLU A 125 -6.55 -18.56 -13.75
C GLU A 125 -6.12 -17.13 -13.37
N THR A 126 -6.97 -16.16 -13.75
CA THR A 126 -6.80 -14.75 -13.40
C THR A 126 -8.04 -14.21 -12.71
N LEU A 127 -7.85 -13.38 -11.68
CA LEU A 127 -8.89 -12.60 -11.03
C LEU A 127 -8.74 -11.13 -11.42
N GLN A 128 -9.70 -10.62 -12.19
CA GLN A 128 -9.64 -9.24 -12.69
C GLN A 128 -9.93 -8.19 -11.61
N ALA A 129 -10.87 -8.46 -10.70
CA ALA A 129 -11.23 -7.55 -9.63
C ALA A 129 -11.46 -8.32 -8.33
N ALA A 130 -11.04 -7.73 -7.22
CA ALA A 130 -11.21 -8.27 -5.87
C ALA A 130 -11.86 -7.24 -4.96
N VAL A 131 -12.81 -6.46 -5.50
CA VAL A 131 -13.56 -5.47 -4.72
C VAL A 131 -14.35 -6.21 -3.64
N ALA A 132 -14.00 -5.96 -2.38
CA ALA A 132 -14.60 -6.62 -1.23
C ALA A 132 -16.13 -6.52 -1.22
N ASP A 133 -16.80 -7.65 -1.01
CA ASP A 133 -18.25 -7.77 -0.97
C ASP A 133 -18.77 -8.31 0.39
N GLY A 134 -17.87 -8.54 1.33
CA GLY A 134 -18.14 -9.09 2.66
C GLY A 134 -18.05 -10.61 2.72
N SER A 135 -17.70 -11.29 1.63
CA SER A 135 -17.42 -12.73 1.61
C SER A 135 -15.97 -13.07 1.98
N GLU A 136 -15.08 -12.08 1.91
CA GLU A 136 -13.67 -12.22 2.27
C GLU A 136 -13.48 -12.48 3.78
N PRO A 137 -12.49 -13.30 4.17
CA PRO A 137 -12.11 -13.43 5.56
C PRO A 137 -11.36 -12.18 6.03
N ALA A 138 -11.12 -12.07 7.34
CA ALA A 138 -10.23 -11.03 7.87
C ALA A 138 -8.78 -11.25 7.38
N LEU A 139 -8.07 -10.17 7.08
CA LEU A 139 -6.70 -10.22 6.53
C LEU A 139 -5.71 -10.93 7.47
N ASP A 140 -5.86 -10.74 8.79
CA ASP A 140 -5.06 -11.37 9.86
C ASP A 140 -5.26 -12.89 9.98
N SER A 141 -6.33 -13.44 9.38
CA SER A 141 -6.53 -14.88 9.27
C SER A 141 -5.74 -15.51 8.12
N LEU A 142 -5.28 -14.68 7.18
CA LEU A 142 -4.51 -15.08 6.00
C LEU A 142 -3.02 -14.79 6.16
N LEU A 143 -2.68 -13.67 6.80
CA LEU A 143 -1.33 -13.16 6.93
C LEU A 143 -0.90 -13.13 8.40
N SER A 144 0.34 -13.52 8.66
CA SER A 144 0.97 -13.40 9.97
C SER A 144 1.31 -11.93 10.25
N ALA A 145 0.95 -11.44 11.44
CA ALA A 145 1.23 -10.07 11.86
C ALA A 145 2.73 -9.78 12.03
N THR A 146 3.56 -10.80 12.19
CA THR A 146 5.00 -10.65 12.42
C THR A 146 5.85 -10.85 11.17
N ASP A 147 5.25 -11.28 10.06
CA ASP A 147 5.99 -11.51 8.83
C ASP A 147 6.35 -10.17 8.18
N THR A 148 7.56 -10.11 7.64
CA THR A 148 8.10 -8.95 6.92
C THR A 148 8.20 -9.27 5.43
N LEU A 149 8.25 -8.25 4.59
CA LEU A 149 8.45 -8.41 3.15
C LEU A 149 9.89 -8.11 2.77
N ASP A 150 10.47 -8.98 1.93
CA ASP A 150 11.72 -8.70 1.21
C ASP A 150 11.35 -8.19 -0.18
N VAL A 151 11.27 -6.86 -0.32
CA VAL A 151 10.76 -6.20 -1.52
C VAL A 151 11.84 -6.13 -2.61
N GLN A 152 11.54 -6.73 -3.76
CA GLN A 152 12.39 -6.71 -4.94
C GLN A 152 11.87 -5.64 -5.91
N ALA A 153 12.62 -4.54 -6.02
CA ALA A 153 12.33 -3.45 -6.94
C ALA A 153 12.83 -3.76 -8.35
N HIS A 154 12.07 -3.35 -9.36
CA HIS A 154 12.42 -3.49 -10.76
C HIS A 154 12.26 -2.15 -11.49
N GLU A 155 13.09 -1.92 -12.51
CA GLU A 155 12.99 -0.73 -13.37
C GLU A 155 12.11 -0.98 -14.61
N ASP A 156 11.55 -2.18 -14.73
CA ASP A 156 10.68 -2.61 -15.81
C ASP A 156 9.59 -3.58 -15.29
N PHE A 157 8.68 -3.98 -16.18
CA PHE A 157 7.67 -5.00 -15.93
C PHE A 157 7.97 -6.35 -16.59
N ASN A 158 9.23 -6.60 -17.01
CA ASN A 158 9.59 -7.85 -17.68
C ASN A 158 9.43 -9.06 -16.76
N TRP A 159 9.45 -8.85 -15.44
CA TRP A 159 9.15 -9.87 -14.43
C TRP A 159 7.72 -10.43 -14.51
N TRP A 160 6.79 -9.74 -15.17
CA TRP A 160 5.47 -10.29 -15.49
C TRP A 160 5.55 -11.55 -16.34
N LEU A 161 6.56 -11.62 -17.21
CA LEU A 161 6.71 -12.66 -18.21
C LEU A 161 7.48 -13.85 -17.62
N PRO A 162 6.92 -15.06 -17.68
CA PRO A 162 7.71 -16.26 -17.45
C PRO A 162 8.92 -16.32 -18.38
N GLU A 163 10.02 -16.91 -17.90
CA GLU A 163 11.20 -17.14 -18.73
C GLU A 163 10.83 -17.94 -19.98
N GLY A 164 11.33 -17.51 -21.14
CA GLY A 164 11.05 -18.16 -22.42
C GLY A 164 9.73 -17.79 -23.10
N THR A 165 8.92 -16.89 -22.50
CA THR A 165 7.68 -16.40 -23.13
C THR A 165 7.97 -15.67 -24.44
N GLN A 166 7.37 -16.14 -25.54
CA GLN A 166 7.43 -15.42 -26.81
C GLN A 166 6.33 -14.36 -26.88
N LEU A 167 6.73 -13.09 -26.84
CA LEU A 167 5.81 -11.98 -27.01
C LEU A 167 5.38 -11.85 -28.46
N ASN A 168 4.07 -11.82 -28.69
CA ASN A 168 3.56 -11.30 -29.96
C ASN A 168 3.80 -9.78 -30.05
N PRO A 169 3.81 -9.19 -31.27
CA PRO A 169 4.12 -7.76 -31.43
C PRO A 169 3.21 -6.80 -30.65
N GLN A 170 1.93 -7.16 -30.49
CA GLN A 170 0.96 -6.33 -29.77
C GLN A 170 1.26 -6.29 -28.26
N LEU A 171 1.57 -7.45 -27.67
CA LEU A 171 1.93 -7.56 -26.27
C LEU A 171 3.28 -6.90 -26.00
N ALA A 172 4.26 -7.07 -26.90
CA ALA A 172 5.55 -6.37 -26.80
C ALA A 172 5.39 -4.84 -26.81
N GLN A 173 4.51 -4.31 -27.66
CA GLN A 173 4.22 -2.87 -27.69
C GLN A 173 3.56 -2.40 -26.39
N SER A 174 2.59 -3.15 -25.86
CA SER A 174 1.95 -2.82 -24.58
C SER A 174 2.93 -2.88 -23.40
N MET A 175 3.85 -3.85 -23.39
CA MET A 175 4.92 -3.94 -22.39
C MET A 175 5.85 -2.73 -22.47
N GLN A 176 6.29 -2.35 -23.68
CA GLN A 176 7.15 -1.19 -23.88
C GLN A 176 6.48 0.09 -23.36
N ALA A 177 5.19 0.29 -23.69
CA ALA A 177 4.44 1.44 -23.22
C ALA A 177 4.30 1.48 -21.68
N ALA A 178 4.17 0.31 -21.04
CA ALA A 178 4.16 0.22 -19.58
C ALA A 178 5.54 0.55 -18.99
N ASN A 179 6.62 0.02 -19.56
CA ASN A 179 7.99 0.30 -19.12
C ASN A 179 8.36 1.78 -19.28
N ASP A 180 7.97 2.42 -20.39
CA ASP A 180 8.22 3.84 -20.64
C ASP A 180 7.50 4.77 -19.65
N SER A 181 6.50 4.26 -18.93
CA SER A 181 5.74 5.00 -17.91
C SER A 181 6.32 4.87 -16.49
N ILE A 182 7.29 3.97 -16.28
CA ILE A 182 7.92 3.79 -14.97
C ILE A 182 8.81 5.00 -14.66
N LEU A 183 8.61 5.55 -13.46
CA LEU A 183 9.55 6.51 -12.89
C LEU A 183 10.69 5.75 -12.19
N PRO A 184 11.97 6.11 -12.41
CA PRO A 184 13.08 5.55 -11.66
C PRO A 184 12.79 5.62 -10.16
N SER A 185 12.79 4.45 -9.52
CA SER A 185 12.36 4.29 -8.12
C SER A 185 13.21 3.24 -7.44
N PHE A 186 13.81 3.59 -6.31
CA PHE A 186 14.72 2.70 -5.58
C PHE A 186 14.40 2.71 -4.08
N PRO A 187 14.43 1.55 -3.42
CA PRO A 187 14.37 1.50 -1.97
C PRO A 187 15.64 2.12 -1.39
N VAL A 188 15.49 2.95 -0.36
CA VAL A 188 16.63 3.44 0.42
C VAL A 188 16.90 2.43 1.53
N THR A 189 18.14 1.95 1.61
CA THR A 189 18.55 0.97 2.62
C THR A 189 19.20 1.67 3.81
N GLY A 190 18.96 1.16 5.03
CA GLY A 190 19.51 1.69 6.27
C GLY A 190 18.81 1.13 7.51
N ASP A 191 19.35 1.40 8.70
CA ASP A 191 18.79 1.02 10.00
C ASP A 191 17.90 2.13 10.58
N PHE A 192 16.69 2.27 10.01
CA PHE A 192 15.68 3.25 10.43
C PHE A 192 14.28 2.63 10.41
N ASP A 193 13.35 3.18 11.20
CA ASP A 193 11.98 2.67 11.21
C ASP A 193 11.19 3.11 9.95
N GLY A 194 10.26 2.26 9.51
CA GLY A 194 9.47 2.47 8.30
C GLY A 194 10.24 2.15 7.02
N VAL A 195 9.70 2.53 5.86
CA VAL A 195 10.34 2.27 4.56
C VAL A 195 10.45 3.53 3.75
N ALA A 196 11.61 3.77 3.13
CA ALA A 196 11.86 4.97 2.35
C ALA A 196 12.14 4.62 0.90
N TRP A 197 11.48 5.36 -0.01
CA TRP A 197 11.64 5.19 -1.45
C TRP A 197 12.12 6.50 -2.07
N TRP A 198 13.22 6.41 -2.79
CA TRP A 198 13.71 7.47 -3.68
C TRP A 198 13.01 7.33 -5.03
N ILE A 199 12.45 8.42 -5.55
CA ILE A 199 11.67 8.44 -6.80
C ILE A 199 12.05 9.68 -7.61
N ASP A 200 12.30 9.53 -8.91
CA ASP A 200 12.65 10.63 -9.81
C ASP A 200 11.63 10.86 -10.94
N PRO A 201 10.74 11.85 -10.79
CA PRO A 201 9.86 12.31 -11.88
C PRO A 201 10.56 13.20 -12.94
N GLY A 202 11.85 13.51 -12.80
CA GLY A 202 12.69 14.18 -13.79
C GLY A 202 13.10 15.62 -13.46
N GLU A 203 12.29 16.40 -12.76
CA GLU A 203 12.67 17.78 -12.34
C GLU A 203 13.47 17.79 -11.04
N LYS A 204 13.04 16.98 -10.08
CA LYS A 204 13.67 16.77 -8.77
C LYS A 204 13.37 15.35 -8.33
N ALA A 205 14.34 14.70 -7.72
CA ALA A 205 14.08 13.46 -7.00
C ALA A 205 13.40 13.73 -5.66
N HIS A 206 12.72 12.73 -5.14
CA HIS A 206 12.06 12.78 -3.84
C HIS A 206 12.33 11.53 -3.02
N ILE A 207 12.50 11.69 -1.70
CA ILE A 207 12.30 10.58 -0.77
C ILE A 207 10.90 10.68 -0.20
N ARG A 208 10.14 9.57 -0.29
CA ARG A 208 8.89 9.35 0.42
C ARG A 208 9.16 8.32 1.51
N TRP A 209 9.08 8.75 2.76
CA TRP A 209 9.38 7.88 3.90
C TRP A 209 8.09 7.46 4.59
N VAL A 210 7.67 6.22 4.38
CA VAL A 210 6.43 5.66 4.92
C VAL A 210 6.66 5.27 6.38
N ARG A 211 5.98 5.98 7.29
CA ARG A 211 6.15 5.86 8.75
C ARG A 211 4.88 5.32 9.40
N THR A 212 5.01 4.32 10.27
CA THR A 212 3.89 3.66 10.96
C THR A 212 3.65 4.20 12.38
N ASP A 213 4.36 5.26 12.77
CA ASP A 213 4.14 5.94 14.04
C ASP A 213 2.71 6.50 14.15
N ASP A 214 2.30 6.88 15.36
CA ASP A 214 1.12 7.72 15.53
C ASP A 214 1.31 9.05 14.78
N GLU A 215 0.36 9.37 13.89
CA GLU A 215 0.48 10.52 12.99
C GLU A 215 0.67 11.84 13.76
N ASP A 216 -0.08 12.04 14.85
CA ASP A 216 -0.02 13.30 15.60
C ASP A 216 1.29 13.44 16.38
N LYS A 217 1.79 12.34 16.95
CA LYS A 217 3.12 12.31 17.58
C LYS A 217 4.24 12.58 16.57
N LEU A 218 4.20 11.91 15.42
CA LEU A 218 5.20 12.11 14.37
C LEU A 218 5.21 13.56 13.88
N LEU A 219 4.06 14.15 13.60
CA LEU A 219 3.98 15.54 13.14
C LEU A 219 4.52 16.54 14.18
N GLN A 220 4.31 16.28 15.47
CA GLN A 220 4.89 17.08 16.55
C GLN A 220 6.41 16.92 16.60
N ALA A 221 6.94 15.70 16.53
CA ALA A 221 8.38 15.44 16.48
C ALA A 221 9.05 16.15 15.28
N LEU A 222 8.47 16.04 14.09
CA LEU A 222 8.96 16.74 12.90
C LEU A 222 8.91 18.27 13.06
N ALA A 223 7.89 18.80 13.76
CA ALA A 223 7.80 20.24 14.02
C ALA A 223 8.92 20.75 14.94
N ARG A 224 9.30 19.95 15.96
CA ARG A 224 10.44 20.27 16.84
C ARG A 224 11.75 20.28 16.07
N ILE A 225 12.00 19.22 15.30
CA ILE A 225 13.19 19.07 14.47
C ILE A 225 13.26 20.20 13.42
N ALA A 226 12.12 20.58 12.82
CA ALA A 226 12.05 21.69 11.88
C ALA A 226 12.35 23.05 12.54
N ALA A 227 11.85 23.29 13.76
CA ALA A 227 12.14 24.52 14.49
C ALA A 227 13.62 24.64 14.88
N ALA A 228 14.30 23.52 15.11
CA ALA A 228 15.75 23.46 15.29
C ALA A 228 16.55 23.63 13.99
N GLY A 229 15.90 23.63 12.82
CA GLY A 229 16.55 23.71 11.51
C GLY A 229 17.19 22.39 11.07
N GLU A 230 16.83 21.27 11.70
CA GLU A 230 17.46 19.96 11.51
C GLU A 230 16.62 19.00 10.64
N LEU A 231 15.49 19.45 10.09
CA LEU A 231 14.58 18.62 9.27
C LEU A 231 15.05 18.53 7.81
N LEU A 232 16.26 18.00 7.61
CA LEU A 232 16.95 17.91 6.32
C LEU A 232 17.57 16.51 6.13
N LEU A 233 17.76 16.11 4.88
CA LEU A 233 18.47 14.88 4.49
C LEU A 233 19.77 15.23 3.77
N GLY A 234 20.60 16.05 4.41
CA GLY A 234 21.87 16.55 3.85
C GLY A 234 21.75 17.91 3.17
N GLU A 235 22.88 18.42 2.68
CA GLU A 235 22.98 19.73 2.04
C GLU A 235 22.09 19.82 0.79
N GLY A 236 21.42 20.96 0.60
CA GLY A 236 20.57 21.21 -0.58
C GLY A 236 19.20 20.52 -0.55
N THR A 237 18.96 19.58 0.36
CA THR A 237 17.64 18.93 0.51
C THR A 237 16.62 19.86 1.16
N LYS A 238 15.33 19.61 0.88
CA LYS A 238 14.25 20.43 1.43
C LYS A 238 13.06 19.58 1.81
N PHE A 239 12.56 19.75 3.04
CA PHE A 239 11.27 19.18 3.43
C PHE A 239 10.13 19.75 2.58
N ALA A 240 9.49 18.88 1.81
CA ALA A 240 8.45 19.24 0.84
C ALA A 240 7.06 19.28 1.50
N GLY A 241 6.75 18.28 2.33
CA GLY A 241 5.45 18.14 2.97
C GLY A 241 5.24 16.73 3.53
N VAL A 242 3.98 16.37 3.76
CA VAL A 242 3.59 15.05 4.27
C VAL A 242 2.40 14.54 3.47
N PHE A 243 2.51 13.35 2.87
CA PHE A 243 1.32 12.65 2.41
C PHE A 243 0.62 11.97 3.59
N ARG A 244 -0.71 11.94 3.54
CA ARG A 244 -1.53 11.16 4.48
C ARG A 244 -2.31 10.12 3.70
N THR A 245 -2.16 8.87 4.06
CA THR A 245 -2.77 7.75 3.36
C THR A 245 -2.89 6.57 4.33
N HIS A 246 -3.97 5.79 4.24
CA HIS A 246 -4.11 4.54 4.99
C HIS A 246 -3.88 4.66 6.52
N GLY A 247 -4.19 5.82 7.11
CA GLY A 247 -4.02 6.07 8.54
C GLY A 247 -2.56 6.31 8.98
N ILE A 248 -1.67 6.54 8.03
CA ILE A 248 -0.25 6.80 8.27
C ILE A 248 0.24 8.06 7.56
N ALA A 249 1.35 8.60 8.07
CA ALA A 249 2.00 9.78 7.54
C ALA A 249 3.26 9.40 6.75
N VAL A 250 3.46 10.08 5.62
CA VAL A 250 4.60 9.86 4.73
C VAL A 250 5.32 11.18 4.52
N PRO A 251 6.30 11.53 5.38
CA PRO A 251 7.16 12.68 5.19
C PRO A 251 7.91 12.64 3.85
N VAL A 252 8.03 13.80 3.20
CA VAL A 252 8.61 13.92 1.84
C VAL A 252 9.70 14.99 1.80
N TRP A 253 10.81 14.68 1.12
CA TRP A 253 11.91 15.61 0.85
C TRP A 253 12.16 15.74 -0.64
N ASP A 254 12.40 16.97 -1.10
CA ASP A 254 13.00 17.27 -2.40
C ASP A 254 14.51 17.06 -2.33
N LEU A 255 15.05 16.43 -3.37
CA LEU A 255 16.45 15.99 -3.48
C LEU A 255 17.05 16.42 -4.82
N ASP A 256 18.38 16.41 -4.89
CA ASP A 256 19.12 16.48 -6.14
C ASP A 256 19.17 15.07 -6.78
N PRO A 257 18.63 14.88 -8.00
CA PRO A 257 18.64 13.56 -8.65
C PRO A 257 20.04 13.05 -8.99
N ALA A 258 21.07 13.91 -9.01
CA ALA A 258 22.46 13.51 -9.25
C ALA A 258 23.13 12.84 -8.05
N VAL A 259 22.55 12.94 -6.85
CA VAL A 259 23.08 12.32 -5.63
C VAL A 259 22.66 10.86 -5.58
N ALA A 260 23.63 9.96 -5.34
CA ALA A 260 23.37 8.53 -5.29
C ALA A 260 22.43 8.15 -4.14
N VAL A 261 21.50 7.24 -4.41
CA VAL A 261 20.47 6.80 -3.45
C VAL A 261 21.08 6.28 -2.14
N SER A 262 22.23 5.59 -2.21
CA SER A 262 22.94 5.04 -1.04
C SER A 262 23.41 6.09 -0.04
N GLU A 263 23.56 7.35 -0.44
CA GLU A 263 23.97 8.44 0.45
C GLU A 263 22.86 8.82 1.44
N TYR A 264 21.59 8.52 1.12
CA TYR A 264 20.46 8.91 1.96
C TYR A 264 20.20 7.97 3.13
N GLY A 265 20.66 6.72 3.08
CA GLY A 265 20.49 5.75 4.16
C GLY A 265 21.00 6.28 5.51
N PRO A 266 22.29 6.61 5.64
CA PRO A 266 22.85 7.18 6.87
C PRO A 266 22.18 8.49 7.33
N LEU A 267 21.66 9.29 6.39
CA LEU A 267 20.99 10.55 6.68
C LEU A 267 19.59 10.30 7.28
N LEU A 268 18.86 9.33 6.74
CA LEU A 268 17.60 8.86 7.31
C LEU A 268 17.80 8.23 8.68
N GLU A 269 18.83 7.40 8.89
CA GLU A 269 19.16 6.85 10.21
C GLU A 269 19.42 7.95 11.25
N ALA A 270 20.14 9.00 10.86
CA ALA A 270 20.42 10.13 11.74
C ALA A 270 19.16 10.94 12.06
N LEU A 271 18.25 11.10 11.09
CA LEU A 271 16.97 11.77 11.29
C LEU A 271 16.00 10.91 12.12
N ASP A 272 15.96 9.59 11.89
CA ASP A 272 15.17 8.64 12.65
C ASP A 272 15.52 8.68 14.13
N LYS A 273 16.81 8.72 14.47
CA LYS A 273 17.27 8.87 15.86
C LYS A 273 16.72 10.15 16.52
N ARG A 274 16.62 11.25 15.78
CA ARG A 274 16.02 12.51 16.27
C ARG A 274 14.51 12.38 16.43
N ILE A 275 13.84 11.77 15.46
CA ILE A 275 12.39 11.52 15.51
C ILE A 275 12.07 10.66 16.73
N LYS A 276 12.80 9.56 16.95
CA LYS A 276 12.69 8.68 18.13
C LYS A 276 12.88 9.43 19.45
N ALA A 277 13.81 10.39 19.51
CA ALA A 277 14.02 11.20 20.70
C ALA A 277 12.84 12.14 21.02
N GLU A 278 12.06 12.54 20.00
CA GLU A 278 10.97 13.50 20.13
C GLU A 278 9.56 12.88 20.06
N LEU A 279 9.44 11.61 19.64
CA LEU A 279 8.16 10.91 19.43
C LEU A 279 7.29 10.85 20.69
N ASP A 280 7.92 10.62 21.84
CA ASP A 280 7.25 10.57 23.15
C ASP A 280 7.51 11.84 23.99
N ASN A 281 7.94 12.93 23.36
CA ASN A 281 8.14 14.21 24.04
C ASN A 281 6.81 14.98 24.22
N ASP A 282 6.18 14.76 25.37
CA ASP A 282 4.93 15.40 25.79
C ASP A 282 5.07 16.87 26.25
N ALA A 283 6.24 17.49 26.14
CA ALA A 283 6.42 18.89 26.50
C ALA A 283 5.52 19.81 25.64
N ALA A 284 5.01 20.90 26.20
CA ALA A 284 4.24 21.85 25.40
C ALA A 284 5.11 22.47 24.29
N LEU A 285 4.60 22.49 23.06
CA LEU A 285 5.31 23.11 21.93
C LEU A 285 5.57 24.60 22.19
N SER A 286 6.79 25.04 21.91
CA SER A 286 7.20 26.44 21.88
C SER A 286 6.48 27.21 20.76
N PRO A 287 6.53 28.56 20.75
CA PRO A 287 5.95 29.35 19.65
C PRO A 287 6.50 28.98 18.27
N ASP A 288 7.81 28.72 18.16
CA ASP A 288 8.46 28.37 16.90
C ASP A 288 8.09 26.95 16.45
N GLU A 289 8.03 26.01 17.38
CA GLU A 289 7.58 24.63 17.11
C GLU A 289 6.11 24.60 16.69
N ARG A 290 5.24 25.39 17.32
CA ARG A 290 3.84 25.54 16.88
C ARG A 290 3.75 26.10 15.48
N LYS A 291 4.54 27.12 15.15
CA LYS A 291 4.59 27.69 13.79
C LYS A 291 5.08 26.66 12.78
N ALA A 292 6.10 25.87 13.11
CA ALA A 292 6.58 24.78 12.29
C ALA A 292 5.50 23.71 12.07
N LEU A 293 4.78 23.30 13.12
CA LEU A 293 3.67 22.36 13.03
C LEU A 293 2.56 22.87 12.10
N GLN A 294 2.18 24.14 12.20
CA GLN A 294 1.18 24.73 11.29
C GLN A 294 1.66 24.76 9.84
N ASN A 295 2.94 25.05 9.60
CA ASN A 295 3.52 24.97 8.27
C ASN A 295 3.49 23.54 7.71
N ILE A 296 3.87 22.54 8.50
CA ILE A 296 3.78 21.12 8.10
C ILE A 296 2.34 20.75 7.77
N LYS A 297 1.37 21.08 8.66
CA LYS A 297 -0.07 20.83 8.44
C LYS A 297 -0.60 21.50 7.17
N SER A 298 -0.13 22.71 6.85
CA SER A 298 -0.51 23.42 5.62
C SER A 298 0.01 22.77 4.33
N ARG A 299 1.00 21.87 4.43
CA ARG A 299 1.60 21.11 3.32
C ARG A 299 1.24 19.63 3.37
N GLN A 300 0.16 19.29 4.07
CA GLN A 300 -0.37 17.94 4.05
C GLN A 300 -1.22 17.72 2.81
N VAL A 301 -1.02 16.58 2.17
CA VAL A 301 -1.84 16.14 1.05
C VAL A 301 -2.39 14.76 1.40
N THR A 302 -3.70 14.65 1.54
CA THR A 302 -4.36 13.35 1.65
C THR A 302 -4.43 12.73 0.27
N ILE A 303 -3.77 11.59 0.10
CA ILE A 303 -3.87 10.75 -1.09
C ILE A 303 -4.73 9.53 -0.76
N ARG A 304 -4.97 8.66 -1.72
CA ARG A 304 -5.99 7.60 -1.60
C ARG A 304 -5.81 6.75 -0.35
#